data_AF-A0A7X5N2D8-F1
#
_entry.id   AF-A0A7X5N2D8-F1
#
_cell.length_a   1.000
_cell.length_b   1.000
_cell.length_c   1.000
_cell.angle_alpha   90.00
_cell.angle_beta   90.00
_cell.angle_gamma   90.00
#
_symmetry.space_group_name_H-M   'P 1'
#
loop_
_entity.id
_entity.type
_entity.pdbx_description
1 polymer ?
#
loop_
_entity_poly.entity_id
_entity_poly.type
_entity_poly.pdbx_seq_one_letter_code
_entity_poly.pdbx_strand_id
1 'polypeptide(L)'
;MIAPLRTFGLACAITLALAACSKPEQQQAPPPPEVSVLEMKPQTLPLERDLVGRLSAFRSADVRARVDGVLLKRLYTEGTDVKEGQPLFEIDPAPLKATLLQAQGQLAAAQATYA
;
A
#
# COMPACT_ATOMS: atom_id res chain seq x y z
N MET A 1 -109.07 21.10 -32.59
CA MET A 1 -108.32 20.13 -31.77
C MET A 1 -106.86 20.09 -32.25
N ILE A 2 -105.92 20.17 -31.32
CA ILE A 2 -104.50 19.77 -31.43
C ILE A 2 -103.53 20.81 -32.04
N ALA A 3 -103.15 21.75 -31.18
CA ALA A 3 -101.92 22.53 -31.21
C ALA A 3 -100.89 21.91 -30.24
N PRO A 4 -99.83 21.26 -30.72
CA PRO A 4 -98.60 21.14 -29.92
C PRO A 4 -97.28 21.17 -30.72
N LEU A 5 -97.31 21.29 -32.05
CA LEU A 5 -96.11 21.03 -32.88
C LEU A 5 -95.15 22.24 -32.98
N ARG A 6 -95.64 23.47 -32.76
CA ARG A 6 -94.83 24.70 -32.84
C ARG A 6 -94.05 25.01 -31.55
N THR A 7 -94.61 24.66 -30.39
CA THR A 7 -93.95 24.85 -29.08
C THR A 7 -92.81 23.84 -28.88
N PHE A 8 -92.92 22.64 -29.45
CA PHE A 8 -91.87 21.61 -29.39
C PHE A 8 -90.60 22.02 -30.17
N GLY A 9 -90.76 22.71 -31.30
CA GLY A 9 -89.62 23.20 -32.10
C GLY A 9 -88.79 24.28 -31.40
N LEU A 10 -89.45 25.21 -30.69
CA LEU A 10 -88.76 26.27 -29.95
C LEU A 10 -88.03 25.72 -28.71
N ALA A 11 -88.62 24.74 -28.02
CA ALA A 11 -87.98 24.07 -26.88
C ALA A 11 -86.72 23.30 -27.31
N CYS A 12 -86.75 22.64 -28.47
CA CYS A 12 -85.59 21.91 -29.01
C CYS A 12 -84.46 22.85 -29.47
N ALA A 13 -84.80 24.02 -30.02
CA ALA A 13 -83.79 25.00 -30.40
C ALA A 13 -83.07 25.62 -29.19
N ILE A 14 -83.78 25.81 -28.07
CA ILE A 14 -83.20 26.33 -26.82
C ILE A 14 -82.30 25.29 -26.16
N THR A 15 -82.65 24.00 -26.18
CA THR A 15 -81.79 22.94 -25.63
C THR A 15 -80.53 22.74 -26.45
N LEU A 16 -80.59 22.88 -27.79
CA LEU A 16 -79.38 22.88 -28.64
C LEU A 16 -78.49 24.11 -28.41
N ALA A 17 -79.07 25.29 -28.18
CA ALA A 17 -78.30 26.50 -27.89
C ALA A 17 -77.58 26.43 -26.53
N LEU A 18 -78.15 25.75 -25.52
CA LEU A 18 -77.50 25.53 -24.23
C LEU A 18 -76.40 24.45 -24.30
N ALA A 19 -76.51 23.47 -25.19
CA ALA A 19 -75.48 22.44 -25.38
C ALA A 19 -74.26 22.95 -26.19
N ALA A 20 -74.39 24.06 -26.90
CA ALA A 20 -73.32 24.64 -27.72
C ALA A 20 -72.31 25.50 -26.93
N CYS A 21 -72.57 25.76 -25.65
CA CYS A 21 -71.68 26.55 -24.78
C CYS A 21 -70.90 25.62 -23.85
N SER A 22 -69.87 24.95 -24.36
CA SER A 22 -68.89 24.25 -23.54
C SER A 22 -67.57 25.03 -23.53
N LYS A 23 -67.09 25.36 -22.32
CA LYS A 23 -65.78 25.98 -22.13
C LYS A 23 -64.72 24.88 -22.19
N PRO A 24 -63.70 24.98 -23.06
CA PRO A 24 -62.66 23.96 -23.10
C PRO A 24 -61.88 24.01 -21.79
N GLU A 25 -61.93 22.91 -21.02
CA GLU A 25 -61.06 22.72 -19.85
C GLU A 25 -59.62 22.63 -20.35
N GLN A 26 -58.80 23.57 -19.86
CA GLN A 26 -57.39 23.61 -20.18
C GLN A 26 -56.68 22.58 -19.29
N GLN A 27 -56.34 21.43 -19.89
CA GLN A 27 -55.67 20.33 -19.21
C GLN A 27 -54.41 20.85 -18.50
N GLN A 28 -54.41 20.81 -17.18
CA GLN A 28 -53.28 21.24 -16.37
C GLN A 28 -52.12 20.29 -16.65
N ALA A 29 -50.96 20.84 -17.04
CA ALA A 29 -49.78 20.03 -17.33
C ALA A 29 -49.42 19.18 -16.10
N PRO A 30 -49.09 17.89 -16.28
CA PRO A 30 -48.77 17.01 -15.16
C PRO A 30 -47.57 17.56 -14.38
N PRO A 31 -47.57 17.44 -13.04
CA PRO A 31 -46.49 17.94 -12.21
C PRO A 31 -45.17 17.25 -12.60
N PRO A 32 -44.04 17.96 -12.54
CA PRO A 32 -42.73 17.38 -12.85
C PRO A 32 -42.47 16.13 -12.00
N PRO A 33 -41.87 15.08 -12.58
CA PRO A 33 -41.57 13.86 -11.85
C PRO A 33 -40.54 14.14 -10.75
N GLU A 34 -40.79 13.62 -9.56
CA GLU A 34 -39.85 13.71 -8.45
C GLU A 34 -38.61 12.85 -8.73
N VAL A 35 -37.43 13.42 -8.45
CA VAL A 35 -36.14 12.74 -8.59
C VAL A 35 -35.37 12.80 -7.29
N SER A 36 -34.62 11.74 -6.99
CA SER A 36 -33.70 11.74 -5.86
C SER A 36 -32.42 12.47 -6.26
N VAL A 37 -32.02 13.43 -5.43
CA VAL A 37 -30.76 14.17 -5.60
C VAL A 37 -29.89 14.01 -4.37
N LEU A 38 -28.57 13.96 -4.60
CA LEU A 38 -27.56 14.00 -3.55
C LEU A 38 -26.68 15.22 -3.76
N GLU A 39 -26.58 16.08 -2.76
CA GLU A 39 -25.68 17.24 -2.77
C GLU A 39 -24.26 16.80 -2.40
N MET A 40 -23.33 16.91 -3.35
CA MET A 40 -21.92 16.61 -3.11
C MET A 40 -21.20 17.83 -2.52
N LYS A 41 -20.44 17.62 -1.45
CA LYS A 41 -19.57 18.65 -0.86
C LYS A 41 -18.10 18.31 -1.11
N PRO A 42 -17.26 19.30 -1.45
CA PRO A 42 -15.83 19.07 -1.59
C PRO A 42 -15.25 18.68 -0.23
N GLN A 43 -14.45 17.62 -0.23
CA GLN A 43 -13.71 17.17 0.94
C GLN A 43 -12.26 16.90 0.53
N THR A 44 -11.33 17.34 1.37
CA THR A 44 -9.90 17.05 1.19
C THR A 44 -9.61 15.71 1.85
N LEU A 45 -9.12 14.76 1.06
CA LEU A 45 -8.70 13.45 1.54
C LEU A 45 -7.20 13.26 1.29
N PRO A 46 -6.44 12.69 2.25
CA PRO A 46 -5.04 12.37 2.03
C PRO A 46 -4.92 11.24 0.99
N LEU A 47 -3.84 11.30 0.20
CA LEU A 47 -3.50 10.24 -0.75
C LEU A 47 -2.48 9.30 -0.10
N GLU A 48 -2.98 8.23 0.49
CA GLU A 48 -2.13 7.21 1.13
C GLU A 48 -1.59 6.21 0.10
N ARG A 49 -0.37 5.72 0.37
CA ARG A 49 0.33 4.72 -0.45
C ARG A 49 0.99 3.68 0.44
N ASP A 50 0.51 2.45 0.34
CA ASP A 50 1.15 1.31 0.98
C ASP A 50 2.25 0.76 0.07
N LEU A 51 3.47 0.71 0.61
CA LEU A 51 4.64 0.19 -0.08
C LEU A 51 5.09 -1.11 0.58
N VAL A 52 5.31 -2.13 -0.25
CA VAL A 52 5.91 -3.39 0.21
C VAL A 52 7.42 -3.24 0.30
N GLY A 53 8.01 -3.79 1.37
CA GLY A 53 9.45 -3.74 1.60
C GLY A 53 9.92 -4.92 2.42
N ARG A 54 11.24 -5.18 2.36
CA ARG A 54 11.91 -6.18 3.19
C ARG A 54 13.00 -5.50 3.99
N LEU A 55 13.15 -5.90 5.25
CA LEU A 55 14.25 -5.45 6.10
C LEU A 55 15.55 -6.18 5.73
N SER A 56 16.66 -5.46 5.81
CA SER A 56 18.01 -6.01 5.68
C SER A 56 18.89 -5.49 6.81
N ALA A 57 19.94 -6.24 7.13
CA ALA A 57 20.94 -5.78 8.09
C ALA A 57 21.58 -4.47 7.62
N PHE A 58 21.77 -3.52 8.53
CA PHE A 58 22.47 -2.26 8.21
C PHE A 58 23.93 -2.51 7.81
N ARG A 59 24.57 -3.50 8.44
CA ARG A 59 25.89 -4.03 8.11
C ARG A 59 25.86 -5.54 8.25
N SER A 60 26.55 -6.23 7.34
CA SER A 60 26.73 -7.67 7.38
C SER A 60 28.21 -7.97 7.15
N ALA A 61 28.75 -8.96 7.87
CA ALA A 61 30.14 -9.36 7.76
C ALA A 61 30.24 -10.88 7.82
N ASP A 62 30.89 -11.47 6.82
CA ASP A 62 31.24 -12.88 6.80
C ASP A 62 32.57 -13.09 7.54
N VAL A 63 32.57 -13.93 8.56
CA VAL A 63 33.81 -14.33 9.24
C VAL A 63 34.44 -15.50 8.48
N ARG A 64 35.64 -15.30 7.94
CA ARG A 64 36.38 -16.32 7.18
C ARG A 64 37.79 -16.49 7.73
N ALA A 65 38.29 -17.72 7.73
CA ALA A 65 39.67 -18.02 8.07
C ALA A 65 40.61 -17.39 7.01
N ARG A 66 41.68 -16.74 7.46
CA ARG A 66 42.71 -16.14 6.60
C ARG A 66 43.98 -16.98 6.49
N VAL A 67 44.09 -18.01 7.33
CA VAL A 67 45.21 -18.94 7.40
C VAL A 67 44.66 -20.34 7.53
N ASP A 68 45.41 -21.30 7.02
CA ASP A 68 45.08 -22.72 7.19
C ASP A 68 45.38 -23.18 8.61
N GLY A 69 44.63 -24.16 9.09
CA GLY A 69 44.87 -24.77 10.39
C GLY A 69 43.66 -25.50 10.95
N VAL A 70 43.88 -26.19 12.06
CA VAL A 70 42.82 -26.90 12.78
C VAL A 70 42.12 -25.92 13.73
N LEU A 71 40.78 -25.90 13.71
CA LEU A 71 40.00 -25.12 14.64
C LEU A 71 40.02 -25.78 16.03
N LEU A 72 40.61 -25.12 17.02
CA LEU A 72 40.71 -25.62 18.38
C LEU A 72 39.47 -25.26 19.21
N LYS A 73 39.03 -24.00 19.15
CA LYS A 73 37.92 -23.50 19.97
C LYS A 73 37.06 -22.46 19.27
N ARG A 74 35.80 -22.43 19.67
CA ARG A 74 34.87 -21.32 19.47
C ARG A 74 34.77 -20.53 20.77
N LEU A 75 35.04 -19.24 20.72
CA LEU A 75 35.20 -18.35 21.88
C LEU A 75 34.01 -17.41 22.11
N TYR A 76 32.88 -17.67 21.45
CA TYR A 76 31.66 -16.90 21.59
C TYR A 76 30.43 -17.82 21.68
N THR A 77 29.37 -17.30 22.29
CA THR A 77 28.07 -17.95 22.34
C THR A 77 27.25 -17.56 21.11
N GLU A 78 26.62 -18.53 20.47
CA GLU A 78 25.76 -18.23 19.32
C GLU A 78 24.56 -17.38 19.72
N GLY A 79 24.18 -16.45 18.84
CA GLY A 79 23.05 -15.55 19.06
C GLY A 79 23.33 -14.39 20.01
N THR A 80 24.54 -14.26 20.56
CA THR A 80 24.92 -13.12 21.40
C THR A 80 25.68 -12.05 20.63
N ASP A 81 25.62 -10.81 21.12
CA ASP A 81 26.41 -9.70 20.58
C ASP A 81 27.91 -9.90 20.83
N VAL A 82 28.72 -9.50 19.86
CA VAL A 82 30.18 -9.52 19.93
C VAL A 82 30.75 -8.14 19.62
N LYS A 83 31.90 -7.82 20.19
CA LYS A 83 32.58 -6.54 19.97
C LYS A 83 33.61 -6.62 18.86
N GLU A 84 33.95 -5.49 18.27
CA GLU A 84 35.08 -5.40 17.34
C GLU A 84 36.38 -5.86 18.01
N GLY A 85 37.17 -6.65 17.29
CA GLY A 85 38.43 -7.22 17.79
C GLY A 85 38.27 -8.38 18.78
N GLN A 86 37.04 -8.73 19.18
CA GLN A 86 36.81 -9.87 20.05
C GLN A 86 37.23 -11.18 19.35
N PRO A 87 38.08 -12.01 19.98
CA PRO A 87 38.41 -13.32 19.44
C PRO A 87 37.16 -14.20 19.33
N LEU A 88 36.87 -14.66 18.12
CA LEU A 88 35.72 -15.55 17.87
C LEU A 88 36.14 -17.02 17.77
N PHE A 89 37.32 -17.27 17.22
CA PHE A 89 37.83 -18.61 16.93
C PHE A 89 39.31 -18.70 17.27
N GLU A 90 39.72 -19.83 17.84
CA GLU A 90 41.12 -20.17 18.09
C GLU A 90 41.54 -21.23 17.06
N ILE A 91 42.38 -20.86 16.10
CA ILE A 91 43.03 -21.80 15.17
C ILE A 91 44.36 -22.22 15.79
N ASP A 92 44.74 -23.50 15.64
CA ASP A 92 45.99 -24.04 16.18
C ASP A 92 47.20 -23.20 15.75
N PRO A 93 47.86 -22.51 16.70
CA PRO A 93 48.96 -21.62 16.37
C PRO A 93 50.30 -22.36 16.26
N ALA A 94 50.38 -23.65 16.59
CA ALA A 94 51.66 -24.36 16.68
C ALA A 94 52.49 -24.31 15.38
N PRO A 95 51.93 -24.53 14.18
CA PRO A 95 52.69 -24.42 12.93
C PRO A 95 53.20 -23.00 12.69
N LEU A 96 52.35 -22.00 12.87
CA LEU A 96 52.70 -20.59 12.67
C LEU A 96 53.76 -20.11 13.68
N LYS A 97 53.65 -20.55 14.94
CA LYS A 97 54.65 -20.27 15.98
C LYS A 97 56.00 -20.90 15.65
N ALA A 98 56.02 -22.14 15.16
CA ALA A 98 57.26 -22.78 14.75
C ALA A 98 57.96 -22.02 13.61
N THR A 99 57.20 -21.61 12.58
CA THR A 99 57.72 -20.79 11.47
C THR A 99 58.22 -19.43 11.94
N LEU A 100 57.50 -18.78 12.85
CA LEU A 100 57.92 -17.51 13.44
C LEU A 100 59.25 -17.65 14.18
N LEU A 101 59.39 -18.67 15.04
CA LEU A 101 60.61 -18.92 15.80
C LEU A 101 61.79 -19.23 14.87
N GLN A 102 61.57 -20.00 13.82
CA GLN A 102 62.59 -20.27 12.79
C GLN A 102 63.08 -18.96 12.15
N ALA A 103 62.15 -18.09 11.71
CA ALA A 103 62.47 -16.82 11.07
C ALA A 103 63.22 -15.87 12.02
N GLN A 104 62.82 -15.84 13.30
CA GLN A 104 63.52 -15.06 14.33
C GLN A 104 64.94 -15.58 14.59
N GLY A 105 65.14 -16.90 14.61
CA GLY A 105 66.48 -17.49 14.72
C GLY A 105 67.38 -17.16 13.53
N GLN A 106 66.83 -17.20 12.32
CA GLN A 106 67.54 -16.77 11.11
C GLN A 106 67.92 -15.29 11.15
N LEU A 107 66.99 -14.43 11.60
CA LEU A 107 67.25 -13.00 11.78
C LEU A 107 68.39 -12.76 12.79
N ALA A 108 68.35 -13.45 13.94
CA ALA A 108 69.37 -13.31 14.98
C ALA A 108 70.76 -13.76 14.49
N ALA A 109 70.82 -14.88 13.76
CA ALA A 109 72.07 -15.36 13.16
C ALA A 109 72.63 -14.36 12.13
N ALA A 110 71.77 -13.79 11.29
CA ALA A 110 72.16 -12.78 10.30
C ALA A 110 72.68 -11.50 10.98
N GLN A 111 72.00 -11.03 12.03
CA GLN A 111 72.43 -9.87 12.82
C GLN A 111 73.80 -10.11 13.48
N ALA A 112 74.05 -11.31 14.01
CA ALA A 112 75.33 -11.66 14.60
C ALA A 112 76.47 -11.79 13.57
N THR A 113 76.15 -12.14 12.32
CA THR A 113 77.14 -12.25 11.23
C THR A 113 77.41 -10.91 10.55
N TYR A 114 76.44 -9.98 10.60
CA TYR A 114 76.55 -8.65 10.02
C TYR A 114 77.34 -7.66 10.90
N ALA A 115 77.32 -7.87 12.22
CA ALA A 115 78.13 -7.14 13.19
C ALA A 115 79.60 -7.56 13.13
#